data_AF-A0A0D3CT42-F1
#
_entry.id   AF-A0A0D3CT42-F1
#
_cell.length_a   1.000
_cell.length_b   1.000
_cell.length_c   1.000
_cell.angle_alpha   90.00
_cell.angle_beta   90.00
_cell.angle_gamma   90.00
#
_symmetry.space_group_name_H-M   'P 1'
#
loop_
_entity.id
_entity.type
_entity.pdbx_description
1 polymer ?
#
loop_
_entity_poly.entity_id
_entity_poly.type
_entity_poly.pdbx_seq_one_letter_code
_entity_poly.pdbx_strand_id
1 'polypeptide(L)'
;MEPPTGILSSLWRFILFIPYFTGLLLLGVLKGIVFCPPICLIMAIGNSAIILGLLPVHGIWTLYSISSAKQLGPILKLFLCLCLPLGIILWVVVSIVGSLLGGAVYGFLSPIFATFDAVGEGKSNPLFHCFYDGTWSTVKGCFTVVCDFRDVCFHSYFSFMDDLRTSGADRHYYEIRLLQIPGAVIAAVLGVIVDFPMISLIALFKSPYMLFKGWRRLFHDLIGREGPFLETMCVPIAGLVILLWPLGVVGAVLGSLLSSVFLGAYAGVVSYQESSFFFGLCYVVASLSIYDEYSNDVLGMPEGSCFPRFVFSAFAKHTVT
;
A
#
# COMPACT_ATOMS: atom_id res chain seq x y z
N MET A 1 34.99 -16.54 13.90
CA MET A 1 34.69 -17.49 15.00
C MET A 1 34.22 -18.79 14.37
N GLU A 2 34.90 -19.89 14.61
CA GLU A 2 34.48 -21.21 14.13
C GLU A 2 33.09 -21.56 14.70
N PRO A 3 32.19 -22.16 13.90
CA PRO A 3 30.87 -22.55 14.37
C PRO A 3 31.00 -23.63 15.45
N PRO A 4 30.26 -23.51 16.57
CA PRO A 4 30.40 -24.44 17.67
C PRO A 4 29.87 -25.84 17.29
N THR A 5 30.67 -26.86 17.60
CA THR A 5 30.30 -28.27 17.49
C THR A 5 29.46 -28.69 18.70
N GLY A 6 28.15 -28.38 18.68
CA GLY A 6 27.20 -28.95 19.65
C GLY A 6 25.91 -28.16 19.86
N ILE A 7 24.76 -28.83 19.75
CA ILE A 7 23.40 -28.28 19.92
C ILE A 7 23.25 -27.54 21.27
N LEU A 8 23.81 -28.08 22.35
CA LEU A 8 23.72 -27.52 23.69
C LEU A 8 24.41 -26.14 23.83
N SER A 9 25.59 -26.00 23.22
CA SER A 9 26.36 -24.74 23.23
C SER A 9 25.69 -23.64 22.38
N SER A 10 25.01 -24.05 21.31
CA SER A 10 24.19 -23.15 20.47
C SER A 10 22.96 -22.63 21.23
N LEU A 11 22.24 -23.53 21.92
CA LEU A 11 21.10 -23.18 22.76
C LEU A 11 21.49 -22.23 23.90
N TRP A 12 22.63 -22.46 24.55
CA TRP A 12 23.11 -21.59 25.62
C TRP A 12 23.44 -20.17 25.12
N ARG A 13 24.09 -20.04 23.95
CA ARG A 13 24.34 -18.74 23.33
C ARG A 13 23.06 -18.03 22.90
N PHE A 14 22.05 -18.78 22.45
CA PHE A 14 20.73 -18.24 22.15
C PHE A 14 20.06 -17.64 23.39
N ILE A 15 20.07 -18.37 24.51
CA ILE A 15 19.53 -17.87 25.79
C ILE A 15 20.24 -16.58 26.25
N LEU A 16 21.57 -16.52 26.10
CA LEU A 16 22.35 -15.32 26.40
C LEU A 16 22.10 -14.16 25.43
N PHE A 17 21.65 -14.44 24.20
CA PHE A 17 21.32 -13.43 23.20
C PHE A 17 19.96 -12.76 23.45
N ILE A 18 18.99 -13.46 24.04
CA ILE A 18 17.65 -12.93 24.35
C ILE A 18 17.69 -11.61 25.15
N PRO A 19 18.42 -11.47 26.28
CA PRO A 19 18.46 -10.21 27.02
C PRO A 19 19.11 -9.08 26.20
N TYR A 20 20.09 -9.38 25.37
CA TYR A 20 20.72 -8.41 24.48
C TYR A 20 19.73 -7.90 23.41
N PHE A 21 19.05 -8.82 22.72
CA PHE A 21 17.99 -8.51 21.76
C PHE A 21 16.86 -7.70 22.41
N THR A 22 16.43 -8.10 23.61
CA THR A 22 15.39 -7.39 24.37
C THR A 22 15.83 -5.97 24.72
N GLY A 23 17.10 -5.77 25.10
CA GLY A 23 17.66 -4.44 25.33
C GLY A 23 17.63 -3.54 24.09
N LEU A 24 18.03 -4.08 22.92
CA LEU A 24 17.96 -3.36 21.64
C LEU A 24 16.51 -3.02 21.26
N LEU A 25 15.59 -3.97 21.45
CA LEU A 25 14.17 -3.76 21.18
C LEU A 25 13.58 -2.68 22.08
N LEU A 26 13.85 -2.73 23.39
CA LEU A 26 13.39 -1.71 24.34
C LEU A 26 13.95 -0.33 24.00
N LEU A 27 15.25 -0.25 23.66
CA LEU A 27 15.88 1.00 23.23
C LEU A 27 15.23 1.54 21.95
N GLY A 28 15.06 0.69 20.94
CA GLY A 28 14.42 1.03 19.69
C GLY A 28 12.97 1.49 19.88
N VAL A 29 12.18 0.78 20.69
CA VAL A 29 10.79 1.12 21.00
C VAL A 29 10.71 2.43 21.77
N LEU A 30 11.59 2.67 22.74
CA LEU A 30 11.64 3.93 23.47
C LEU A 30 11.91 5.11 22.52
N LYS A 31 12.89 4.96 21.62
CA LYS A 31 13.16 5.95 20.57
C LYS A 31 11.96 6.12 19.65
N GLY A 32 11.34 5.03 19.22
CA GLY A 32 10.11 5.06 18.40
C GLY A 32 8.99 5.84 19.08
N ILE A 33 8.74 5.63 20.36
CA ILE A 33 7.72 6.36 21.14
C ILE A 33 8.06 7.86 21.23
N VAL A 34 9.33 8.20 21.45
CA VAL A 34 9.77 9.60 21.57
C VAL A 34 9.70 10.33 20.23
N PHE A 35 10.12 9.69 19.14
CA PHE A 35 10.20 10.31 17.81
C PHE A 35 8.89 10.21 17.01
N CYS A 36 7.99 9.28 17.33
CA CYS A 36 6.71 9.15 16.62
C CYS A 36 5.88 10.46 16.63
N PRO A 37 5.58 11.11 17.77
CA PRO A 37 4.81 12.36 17.78
C PRO A 37 5.41 13.51 16.96
N PRO A 38 6.71 13.88 17.11
CA PRO A 38 7.28 14.97 16.32
C PRO A 38 7.35 14.63 14.83
N ILE A 39 7.62 13.38 14.46
CA ILE A 39 7.64 12.95 13.04
C ILE A 39 6.24 13.01 12.43
N CYS A 40 5.21 12.56 13.15
CA CYS A 40 3.81 12.74 12.73
C CYS A 40 3.48 14.22 12.49
N LEU A 41 3.92 15.10 13.39
CA LEU A 41 3.68 16.53 13.30
C LEU A 41 4.40 17.15 12.09
N ILE A 42 5.69 16.85 11.91
CA ILE A 42 6.48 17.36 10.77
C ILE A 42 5.84 16.92 9.45
N MET A 43 5.47 15.65 9.32
CA MET A 43 4.90 15.15 8.08
C MET A 43 3.49 15.68 7.83
N ALA A 44 2.64 15.73 8.85
CA ALA A 44 1.30 16.28 8.74
C ALA A 44 1.33 17.77 8.36
N ILE A 45 2.16 18.58 9.03
CA ILE A 45 2.30 20.01 8.72
C ILE A 45 2.91 20.19 7.32
N GLY A 46 3.99 19.48 7.01
CA GLY A 46 4.71 19.59 5.73
C GLY A 46 3.81 19.28 4.54
N ASN A 47 3.15 18.11 4.55
CA ASN A 47 2.26 17.69 3.47
C ASN A 47 1.01 18.59 3.38
N SER A 48 0.43 18.98 4.53
CA SER A 48 -0.72 19.90 4.53
C SER A 48 -0.36 21.27 3.97
N ALA A 49 0.82 21.81 4.29
CA ALA A 49 1.29 23.08 3.75
C ALA A 49 1.49 23.02 2.24
N ILE A 50 2.08 21.93 1.72
CA ILE A 50 2.23 21.68 0.28
C ILE A 50 0.86 21.64 -0.40
N ILE A 51 -0.09 20.88 0.14
CA ILE A 51 -1.42 20.75 -0.45
C ILE A 51 -2.17 22.06 -0.43
N LEU A 52 -2.24 22.74 0.72
CA LEU A 52 -2.97 24.00 0.82
C LEU A 52 -2.35 25.08 -0.06
N GLY A 53 -1.01 25.13 -0.14
CA GLY A 53 -0.29 26.07 -0.99
C GLY A 53 -0.52 25.82 -2.49
N LEU A 54 -0.57 24.55 -2.91
CA LEU A 54 -0.76 24.18 -4.31
C LEU A 54 -2.23 24.00 -4.71
N LEU A 55 -3.16 23.91 -3.74
CA LEU A 55 -4.60 23.72 -3.97
C LEU A 55 -5.18 24.65 -5.05
N PRO A 56 -4.97 25.98 -5.02
CA PRO A 56 -5.53 26.86 -6.04
C PRO A 56 -4.94 26.60 -7.43
N VAL A 57 -3.64 26.36 -7.51
CA VAL A 57 -2.95 26.10 -8.78
C VAL A 57 -3.42 24.76 -9.36
N HIS A 58 -3.45 23.70 -8.55
CA HIS A 58 -3.99 22.40 -8.93
C HIS A 58 -5.44 22.50 -9.37
N GLY A 59 -6.30 23.22 -8.63
CA GLY A 59 -7.70 23.40 -8.98
C GLY A 59 -7.88 24.09 -10.34
N ILE A 60 -7.20 25.22 -10.55
CA ILE A 60 -7.26 25.97 -11.81
C ILE A 60 -6.68 25.14 -12.97
N TRP A 61 -5.53 24.51 -12.77
CA TRP A 61 -4.90 23.67 -13.79
C TRP A 61 -5.76 22.45 -14.13
N THR A 62 -6.43 21.85 -13.14
CA THR A 62 -7.39 20.75 -13.36
C THR A 62 -8.52 21.21 -14.28
N LEU A 63 -9.17 22.32 -13.93
CA LEU A 63 -10.29 22.87 -14.69
C LEU A 63 -9.88 23.21 -16.12
N TYR A 64 -8.74 23.88 -16.27
CA TYR A 64 -8.19 24.25 -17.57
C TYR A 64 -7.86 23.02 -18.43
N SER A 65 -7.25 22.00 -17.83
CA SER A 65 -6.86 20.78 -18.55
C SER A 65 -8.10 19.98 -18.98
N ILE A 66 -9.10 19.84 -18.11
CA ILE A 66 -10.38 19.19 -18.45
C ILE A 66 -11.10 19.96 -19.56
N SER A 67 -11.19 21.29 -19.48
CA SER A 67 -11.87 22.09 -20.50
C SER A 67 -11.15 22.02 -21.85
N SER A 68 -9.82 22.00 -21.83
CA SER A 68 -8.97 22.01 -23.02
C SER A 68 -8.71 20.63 -23.62
N ALA A 69 -8.96 19.55 -22.88
CA ALA A 69 -8.77 18.18 -23.35
C ALA A 69 -9.66 17.90 -24.57
N LYS A 70 -9.04 17.48 -25.68
CA LYS A 70 -9.75 17.17 -26.93
C LYS A 70 -10.45 15.82 -26.91
N GLN A 71 -9.99 14.91 -26.04
CA GLN A 71 -10.52 13.55 -25.93
C GLN A 71 -11.83 13.46 -25.15
N LEU A 72 -12.18 14.47 -24.35
CA LEU A 72 -13.35 14.44 -23.48
C LEU A 72 -14.54 15.10 -24.17
N GLY A 73 -15.69 14.42 -24.18
CA GLY A 73 -16.95 14.98 -24.65
C GLY A 73 -17.47 16.11 -23.74
N PRO A 74 -18.35 16.99 -24.25
CA PRO A 74 -18.84 18.16 -23.52
C PRO A 74 -19.57 17.78 -22.21
N ILE A 75 -20.37 16.70 -22.24
CA ILE A 75 -21.07 16.19 -21.06
C ILE A 75 -20.08 15.66 -20.01
N LEU A 76 -19.04 14.93 -20.44
CA LEU A 76 -17.98 14.41 -19.58
C LEU A 76 -17.21 15.55 -18.90
N LYS A 77 -16.88 16.61 -19.64
CA LYS A 77 -16.23 17.80 -19.09
C LYS A 77 -17.07 18.45 -18.00
N LEU A 78 -18.37 18.64 -18.25
CA LEU A 78 -19.29 19.22 -17.26
C LEU A 78 -19.36 18.36 -16.00
N PHE A 79 -19.50 17.04 -16.16
CA PHE A 79 -19.56 16.10 -15.05
C PHE A 79 -18.27 16.10 -14.21
N LEU A 80 -17.10 16.05 -14.85
CA LEU A 80 -15.81 16.10 -14.14
C LEU A 80 -15.60 17.44 -13.43
N CYS A 81 -16.02 18.54 -14.04
CA CYS A 81 -16.01 19.86 -13.42
C CYS A 81 -16.90 19.90 -12.17
N LEU A 82 -18.09 19.30 -12.23
CA LEU A 82 -19.01 19.20 -11.09
C LEU A 82 -18.47 18.29 -9.97
N CYS A 83 -17.72 17.24 -10.32
CA CYS A 83 -17.10 16.33 -9.35
C CYS A 83 -15.81 16.87 -8.74
N LEU A 84 -15.19 17.90 -9.35
CA LEU A 84 -13.91 18.44 -8.90
C LEU A 84 -13.91 18.91 -7.44
N PRO A 85 -14.93 19.63 -6.92
CA PRO A 85 -14.98 20.03 -5.51
C PRO A 85 -14.93 18.83 -4.56
N LEU A 86 -15.65 17.75 -4.89
CA LEU A 86 -15.65 16.52 -4.11
C LEU A 86 -14.25 15.86 -4.14
N GLY A 87 -13.62 15.80 -5.32
CA GLY A 87 -12.25 15.29 -5.48
C GLY A 87 -11.23 16.08 -4.65
N ILE A 88 -11.37 17.41 -4.61
CA ILE A 88 -10.52 18.29 -3.81
C ILE A 88 -10.68 18.00 -2.31
N ILE A 89 -11.93 17.90 -1.82
CA ILE A 89 -12.21 17.59 -0.41
C ILE A 89 -11.62 16.22 -0.05
N LEU A 90 -11.85 15.21 -0.88
CA LEU A 90 -11.34 13.87 -0.66
C LEU A 90 -9.81 13.85 -0.64
N TRP A 91 -9.15 14.57 -1.56
CA TRP A 91 -7.70 14.67 -1.60
C TRP A 91 -7.10 15.25 -0.31
N VAL A 92 -7.70 16.31 0.22
CA VAL A 92 -7.27 16.92 1.49
C VAL A 92 -7.44 15.92 2.65
N VAL A 93 -8.59 15.26 2.74
CA VAL A 93 -8.86 14.27 3.80
C VAL A 93 -7.87 13.11 3.72
N VAL A 94 -7.71 12.51 2.53
CA VAL A 94 -6.81 11.38 2.31
C VAL A 94 -5.37 11.76 2.64
N SER A 95 -4.92 12.97 2.30
CA SER A 95 -3.58 13.40 2.64
C SER A 95 -3.37 13.61 4.14
N ILE A 96 -4.32 14.22 4.85
CA ILE A 96 -4.20 14.39 6.31
C ILE A 96 -4.13 13.02 6.99
N VAL A 97 -5.07 12.12 6.66
CA VAL A 97 -5.10 10.75 7.22
C VAL A 97 -3.83 9.99 6.85
N GLY A 98 -3.42 10.04 5.58
CA GLY A 98 -2.21 9.39 5.08
C GLY A 98 -0.93 9.92 5.72
N SER A 99 -0.84 11.22 5.98
CA SER A 99 0.32 11.84 6.63
C SER A 99 0.43 11.46 8.10
N LEU A 100 -0.71 11.36 8.81
CA LEU A 100 -0.74 10.90 10.21
C LEU A 100 -0.39 9.41 10.32
N LEU A 101 -1.02 8.57 9.49
CA LEU A 101 -0.77 7.13 9.49
C LEU A 101 0.66 6.81 9.05
N GLY A 102 1.09 7.39 7.93
CA GLY A 102 2.46 7.25 7.43
C GLY A 102 3.48 7.77 8.45
N GLY A 103 3.15 8.85 9.16
CA GLY A 103 4.04 9.48 10.14
C GLY A 103 4.20 8.63 11.38
N ALA A 104 3.10 8.00 11.81
CA ALA A 104 3.12 7.07 12.93
C ALA A 104 3.92 5.82 12.59
N VAL A 105 3.67 5.22 11.42
CA VAL A 105 4.38 4.03 10.95
C VAL A 105 5.88 4.33 10.78
N TYR A 106 6.23 5.38 10.04
CA TYR A 106 7.62 5.74 9.78
C TYR A 106 8.34 6.20 11.06
N GLY A 107 7.73 7.09 11.83
CA GLY A 107 8.31 7.64 13.06
C GLY A 107 8.48 6.61 14.18
N PHE A 108 7.64 5.56 14.23
CA PHE A 108 7.79 4.47 15.18
C PHE A 108 8.79 3.41 14.70
N LEU A 109 8.69 2.97 13.44
CA LEU A 109 9.50 1.85 12.94
C LEU A 109 10.93 2.25 12.55
N SER A 110 11.14 3.45 11.98
CA SER A 110 12.47 3.89 11.53
C SER A 110 13.52 3.88 12.66
N PRO A 111 13.25 4.40 13.88
CA PRO A 111 14.20 4.33 14.98
C PRO A 111 14.46 2.90 15.48
N ILE A 112 13.46 2.01 15.41
CA ILE A 112 13.61 0.59 15.78
C ILE A 112 14.58 -0.08 14.79
N PHE A 113 14.32 0.02 13.49
CA PHE A 113 15.20 -0.56 12.48
C PHE A 113 16.63 -0.02 12.57
N ALA A 114 16.80 1.30 12.74
CA ALA A 114 18.12 1.90 12.90
C ALA A 114 18.89 1.39 14.13
N THR A 115 18.20 1.06 15.22
CA THR A 115 18.83 0.50 16.43
C THR A 115 19.37 -0.91 16.21
N PHE A 116 18.64 -1.72 15.43
CA PHE A 116 19.07 -3.08 15.05
C PHE A 116 20.17 -3.06 13.98
N ASP A 117 20.08 -2.13 13.04
CA ASP A 117 21.06 -1.95 11.96
C ASP A 117 22.43 -1.48 12.49
N ALA A 118 22.44 -0.65 13.52
CA ALA A 118 23.67 -0.23 14.22
C ALA A 118 24.51 -1.38 14.81
N VAL A 119 23.91 -2.56 15.00
CA VAL A 119 24.58 -3.79 15.48
C VAL A 119 24.97 -4.71 14.33
N GLY A 120 24.26 -4.63 13.19
CA GLY A 120 24.52 -5.42 11.99
C GLY A 120 25.67 -4.89 11.15
N GLU A 121 25.92 -3.57 11.17
CA GLU A 121 27.01 -2.95 10.41
C GLU A 121 28.32 -2.98 11.21
N GLY A 122 29.44 -3.28 10.53
CA GLY A 122 30.81 -3.32 11.09
C GLY A 122 31.38 -1.97 11.55
N LYS A 123 30.57 -1.16 12.24
CA LYS A 123 30.89 0.16 12.76
C LYS A 123 31.87 0.06 13.91
N SER A 124 32.72 1.08 14.04
CA SER A 124 33.79 1.14 15.04
C SER A 124 33.27 1.22 16.49
N ASN A 125 32.03 1.68 16.72
CA ASN A 125 31.40 1.83 18.04
C ASN A 125 29.89 1.48 18.04
N PRO A 126 29.51 0.19 18.05
CA PRO A 126 28.12 -0.24 17.87
C PRO A 126 27.18 0.28 18.96
N LEU A 127 27.65 0.37 20.22
CA LEU A 127 26.83 0.90 21.33
C LEU A 127 26.47 2.37 21.13
N PHE A 128 27.41 3.21 20.71
CA PHE A 128 27.12 4.63 20.43
C PHE A 128 26.09 4.76 19.30
N HIS A 129 26.28 3.99 18.23
CA HIS A 129 25.36 4.00 17.08
C HIS A 129 23.97 3.47 17.42
N CYS A 130 23.82 2.53 18.36
CA CYS A 130 22.50 2.11 18.84
C CYS A 130 21.69 3.27 19.45
N PHE A 131 22.35 4.20 20.14
CA PHE A 131 21.69 5.39 20.71
C PHE A 131 21.54 6.51 19.69
N TYR A 132 22.55 6.75 18.85
CA TYR A 132 22.60 7.88 17.93
C TYR A 132 21.81 7.66 16.63
N ASP A 133 21.97 6.50 15.98
CA ASP A 133 21.34 6.23 14.68
C ASP A 133 19.82 6.11 14.86
N GLY A 134 19.02 6.66 13.95
CA GLY A 134 17.56 6.68 14.08
C GLY A 134 17.02 7.80 14.98
N THR A 135 17.85 8.77 15.35
CA THR A 135 17.41 10.03 15.97
C THR A 135 17.28 11.12 14.90
N TRP A 136 18.33 11.89 14.67
CA TRP A 136 18.36 12.96 13.67
C TRP A 136 18.23 12.43 12.24
N SER A 137 18.69 11.20 11.97
CA SER A 137 18.52 10.57 10.66
C SER A 137 17.04 10.32 10.33
N THR A 138 16.22 9.91 11.30
CA THR A 138 14.77 9.74 11.12
C THR A 138 14.08 11.07 10.83
N VAL A 139 14.48 12.14 11.52
CA VAL A 139 13.98 13.50 11.24
C VAL A 139 14.35 13.96 9.83
N LYS A 140 15.62 13.80 9.42
CA LYS A 140 16.06 14.11 8.06
C LYS A 140 15.29 13.32 7.02
N GLY A 141 15.13 12.01 7.23
CA GLY A 141 14.37 11.16 6.32
C GLY A 141 12.90 11.57 6.23
N CYS A 142 12.28 12.05 7.32
CA CYS A 142 10.95 12.63 7.27
C CYS A 142 10.88 13.88 6.37
N PHE A 143 11.89 14.76 6.43
CA PHE A 143 11.96 15.88 5.50
C PHE A 143 12.13 15.42 4.05
N THR A 144 12.90 14.36 3.80
CA THR A 144 12.99 13.74 2.47
C THR A 144 11.63 13.25 2.00
N VAL A 145 10.86 12.53 2.84
CA VAL A 145 9.51 12.07 2.48
C VAL A 145 8.59 13.25 2.10
N VAL A 146 8.64 14.35 2.85
CA VAL A 146 7.87 15.57 2.53
C VAL A 146 8.35 16.20 1.22
N CYS A 147 9.65 16.21 0.94
CA CYS A 147 10.21 16.67 -0.33
C CYS A 147 9.79 15.78 -1.51
N ASP A 148 9.80 14.45 -1.33
CA ASP A 148 9.35 13.52 -2.36
C ASP A 148 7.86 13.72 -2.66
N PHE A 149 7.04 13.91 -1.62
CA PHE A 149 5.62 14.25 -1.78
C PHE A 149 5.43 15.58 -2.52
N ARG A 150 6.21 16.60 -2.18
CA ARG A 150 6.24 17.87 -2.91
C ARG A 150 6.56 17.65 -4.38
N ASP A 151 7.57 16.86 -4.70
CA ASP A 151 8.02 16.64 -6.08
C ASP A 151 6.95 15.91 -6.90
N VAL A 152 6.22 14.96 -6.29
CA VAL A 152 5.04 14.34 -6.91
C VAL A 152 3.96 15.39 -7.22
N CYS A 153 3.65 16.28 -6.27
CA CYS A 153 2.68 17.35 -6.49
C CYS A 153 3.15 18.37 -7.55
N PHE A 154 4.43 18.75 -7.58
CA PHE A 154 4.92 19.76 -8.51
C PHE A 154 5.19 19.24 -9.92
N HIS A 155 5.54 17.96 -10.09
CA HIS A 155 5.97 17.43 -11.37
C HIS A 155 5.04 16.35 -11.91
N SER A 156 4.82 15.27 -11.14
CA SER A 156 4.02 14.13 -11.62
C SER A 156 2.58 14.53 -11.89
N TYR A 157 1.99 15.35 -11.01
CA TYR A 157 0.62 15.84 -11.21
C TYR A 157 0.48 16.68 -12.49
N PHE A 158 1.36 17.65 -12.70
CA PHE A 158 1.26 18.53 -13.86
C PHE A 158 1.50 17.76 -15.16
N SER A 159 2.49 16.85 -15.16
CA SER A 159 2.74 15.94 -16.28
C SER A 159 1.49 15.11 -16.63
N PHE A 160 0.84 14.52 -15.63
CA PHE A 160 -0.39 13.75 -15.85
C PHE A 160 -1.51 14.61 -16.46
N MET A 161 -1.70 15.82 -15.95
CA MET A 161 -2.73 16.74 -16.46
C MET A 161 -2.41 17.23 -17.87
N ASP A 162 -1.13 17.44 -18.20
CA ASP A 162 -0.68 17.78 -19.54
C ASP A 162 -0.86 16.62 -20.52
N ASP A 163 -0.59 15.38 -20.10
CA ASP A 163 -0.86 14.19 -20.91
C ASP A 163 -2.36 14.08 -21.22
N LEU A 164 -3.23 14.29 -20.22
CA LEU A 164 -4.69 14.33 -20.43
C LEU A 164 -5.10 15.39 -21.45
N ARG A 165 -4.48 16.58 -21.39
CA ARG A 165 -4.78 17.71 -22.27
C ARG A 165 -4.31 17.45 -23.71
N THR A 166 -3.13 16.86 -23.88
CA THR A 166 -2.41 16.78 -25.17
C THR A 166 -2.63 15.48 -25.95
N SER A 167 -3.17 14.42 -25.33
CA SER A 167 -3.30 13.07 -25.94
C SER A 167 -4.17 12.94 -27.22
N GLY A 168 -4.56 14.04 -27.88
CA GLY A 168 -5.57 14.08 -28.96
C GLY A 168 -5.09 13.95 -30.41
N ALA A 169 -4.32 12.92 -30.77
CA ALA A 169 -4.09 12.57 -32.20
C ALA A 169 -4.48 11.13 -32.55
N ASP A 170 -4.12 10.13 -31.72
CA ASP A 170 -4.34 8.69 -32.02
C ASP A 170 -5.22 7.93 -31.00
N ARG A 171 -5.71 8.59 -29.94
CA ARG A 171 -6.48 7.95 -28.87
C ARG A 171 -8.00 8.20 -29.01
N HIS A 172 -8.77 7.22 -28.55
CA HIS A 172 -10.24 7.21 -28.60
C HIS A 172 -10.88 8.42 -27.89
N TYR A 173 -11.94 8.95 -28.50
CA TYR A 173 -12.80 9.99 -27.94
C TYR A 173 -13.74 9.39 -26.87
N TYR A 174 -13.76 9.99 -25.68
CA TYR A 174 -14.56 9.55 -24.54
C TYR A 174 -15.76 10.46 -24.32
N GLU A 175 -16.96 9.91 -24.46
CA GLU A 175 -18.20 10.61 -24.16
C GLU A 175 -19.02 9.87 -23.10
N ILE A 176 -19.73 10.62 -22.23
CA ILE A 176 -20.57 10.03 -21.20
C ILE A 176 -21.90 9.56 -21.80
N ARG A 177 -22.24 8.29 -21.58
CA ARG A 177 -23.57 7.72 -21.83
C ARG A 177 -24.42 7.88 -20.57
N LEU A 178 -25.10 9.02 -20.43
CA LEU A 178 -25.87 9.38 -19.23
C LEU A 178 -26.86 8.30 -18.80
N LEU A 179 -27.49 7.62 -19.77
CA LEU A 179 -28.48 6.57 -19.52
C LEU A 179 -27.90 5.35 -18.77
N GLN A 180 -26.59 5.12 -18.86
CA GLN A 180 -25.91 3.98 -18.24
C GLN A 180 -25.37 4.30 -16.84
N ILE A 181 -25.29 5.58 -16.46
CA ILE A 181 -24.79 5.99 -15.14
C ILE A 181 -25.60 5.38 -13.99
N PRO A 182 -26.95 5.39 -13.99
CA PRO A 182 -27.70 4.81 -12.88
C PRO A 182 -27.39 3.31 -12.69
N GLY A 183 -27.33 2.55 -13.79
CA GLY A 183 -26.96 1.14 -13.77
C GLY A 183 -25.53 0.90 -13.26
N ALA A 184 -24.58 1.74 -13.70
CA ALA A 184 -23.19 1.68 -13.25
C ALA A 184 -23.05 2.01 -11.75
N VAL A 185 -23.78 3.00 -11.24
CA VAL A 185 -23.79 3.34 -9.82
C VAL A 185 -24.37 2.19 -8.99
N ILE A 186 -25.48 1.59 -9.43
CA ILE A 186 -26.07 0.42 -8.75
C ILE A 186 -25.07 -0.75 -8.76
N ALA A 187 -24.42 -1.02 -9.88
CA ALA A 187 -23.42 -2.09 -9.99
C ALA A 187 -22.21 -1.85 -9.07
N ALA A 188 -21.70 -0.61 -8.99
CA ALA A 188 -20.63 -0.24 -8.07
C ALA A 188 -21.03 -0.46 -6.60
N VAL A 189 -22.22 -0.02 -6.21
CA VAL A 189 -22.73 -0.18 -4.83
C VAL A 189 -22.90 -1.67 -4.50
N LEU A 190 -23.50 -2.46 -5.40
CA LEU A 190 -23.62 -3.90 -5.20
C LEU A 190 -22.27 -4.59 -5.12
N GLY A 191 -21.32 -4.20 -5.97
CA GLY A 191 -19.96 -4.70 -5.93
C GLY A 191 -19.29 -4.42 -4.59
N VAL A 192 -19.37 -3.20 -4.06
CA VAL A 192 -18.84 -2.88 -2.72
C VAL A 192 -19.55 -3.69 -1.62
N ILE A 193 -20.88 -3.83 -1.69
CA ILE A 193 -21.67 -4.59 -0.71
C ILE A 193 -21.26 -6.07 -0.68
N VAL A 194 -20.85 -6.64 -1.81
CA VAL A 194 -20.44 -8.05 -1.91
C VAL A 194 -18.95 -8.23 -1.65
N ASP A 195 -18.10 -7.46 -2.33
CA ASP A 195 -16.65 -7.62 -2.26
C ASP A 195 -16.12 -7.29 -0.87
N PHE A 196 -16.63 -6.23 -0.22
CA PHE A 196 -16.18 -5.86 1.11
C PHE A 196 -16.30 -7.02 2.11
N PRO A 197 -17.50 -7.59 2.40
CA PRO A 197 -17.60 -8.69 3.36
C PRO A 197 -16.90 -9.96 2.88
N MET A 198 -16.97 -10.31 1.59
CA MET A 198 -16.40 -11.56 1.09
C MET A 198 -14.87 -11.55 1.11
N ILE A 199 -14.24 -10.48 0.62
CA ILE A 199 -12.77 -10.32 0.67
C ILE A 199 -12.31 -10.22 2.12
N SER A 200 -13.04 -9.50 2.98
CA SER A 200 -12.77 -9.47 4.42
C SER A 200 -12.73 -10.86 5.02
N LEU A 201 -13.75 -11.67 4.72
CA LEU A 201 -13.91 -13.03 5.23
C LEU A 201 -12.76 -13.92 4.76
N ILE A 202 -12.44 -13.90 3.46
CA ILE A 202 -11.33 -14.67 2.88
C ILE A 202 -10.00 -14.25 3.51
N ALA A 203 -9.73 -12.95 3.62
CA ALA A 203 -8.53 -12.42 4.23
C ALA A 203 -8.40 -12.86 5.70
N LEU A 204 -9.48 -12.78 6.48
CA LEU A 204 -9.50 -13.21 7.88
C LEU A 204 -9.29 -14.71 8.02
N PHE A 205 -9.90 -15.55 7.17
CA PHE A 205 -9.70 -17.00 7.19
C PHE A 205 -8.30 -17.43 6.76
N LYS A 206 -7.70 -16.74 5.79
CA LYS A 206 -6.35 -17.04 5.31
C LYS A 206 -5.25 -16.42 6.19
N SER A 207 -5.57 -15.42 7.01
CA SER A 207 -4.61 -14.72 7.88
C SER A 207 -3.85 -15.64 8.87
N PRO A 208 -4.46 -16.66 9.53
CA PRO A 208 -3.72 -17.53 10.42
C PRO A 208 -2.74 -18.41 9.63
N TYR A 209 -3.14 -18.86 8.44
CA TYR A 209 -2.27 -19.62 7.56
C TYR A 209 -1.06 -18.79 7.10
N MET A 210 -1.28 -17.53 6.70
CA MET A 210 -0.22 -16.58 6.39
C MET A 210 0.74 -16.37 7.56
N LEU A 211 0.19 -16.22 8.78
CA LEU A 211 0.97 -16.06 10.00
C LEU A 211 1.88 -17.26 10.25
N PHE A 212 1.31 -18.47 10.34
CA PHE A 212 2.08 -19.69 10.64
C PHE A 212 3.05 -20.07 9.53
N LYS A 213 2.64 -19.94 8.26
CA LYS A 213 3.52 -20.24 7.11
C LYS A 213 4.69 -19.25 7.06
N GLY A 214 4.41 -17.96 7.22
CA GLY A 214 5.43 -16.92 7.22
C GLY A 214 6.42 -17.09 8.36
N TRP A 215 5.93 -17.35 9.58
CA TRP A 215 6.82 -17.68 10.70
C TRP A 215 7.66 -18.92 10.42
N ARG A 216 7.07 -20.03 9.96
CA ARG A 216 7.83 -21.24 9.62
C ARG A 216 8.96 -20.94 8.64
N ARG A 217 8.68 -20.15 7.60
CA ARG A 217 9.68 -19.74 6.61
C ARG A 217 10.78 -18.88 7.23
N LEU A 218 10.42 -17.84 7.99
CA LEU A 218 11.40 -16.97 8.65
C LEU A 218 12.28 -17.72 9.66
N PHE A 219 11.71 -18.67 10.42
CA PHE A 219 12.50 -19.55 11.30
C PHE A 219 13.39 -20.50 10.51
N HIS A 220 12.92 -21.03 9.38
CA HIS A 220 13.74 -21.87 8.51
C HIS A 220 14.91 -21.09 7.91
N ASP A 221 14.67 -19.87 7.42
CA ASP A 221 15.71 -18.99 6.86
C ASP A 221 16.74 -18.61 7.95
N LEU A 222 16.31 -18.40 9.19
CA LEU A 222 17.19 -18.13 10.33
C LEU A 222 18.07 -19.34 10.72
N ILE A 223 17.53 -20.57 10.67
CA ILE A 223 18.24 -21.80 11.07
C ILE A 223 19.13 -22.32 9.94
N GLY A 224 18.64 -22.29 8.69
CA GLY A 224 19.34 -22.79 7.51
C GLY A 224 20.50 -21.89 7.07
N ARG A 225 20.55 -20.64 7.55
CA ARG A 225 21.55 -19.64 7.15
C ARG A 225 21.59 -19.46 5.61
N GLU A 226 20.44 -19.62 4.98
CA GLU A 226 20.18 -19.42 3.55
C GLU A 226 19.37 -18.12 3.36
N GLY A 227 19.54 -17.43 2.23
CA GLY A 227 18.85 -16.16 1.93
C GLY A 227 19.55 -14.91 2.50
N PRO A 228 18.83 -13.81 2.81
CA PRO A 228 19.40 -12.51 3.22
C PRO A 228 20.15 -12.52 4.57
N PHE A 229 20.34 -13.69 5.19
CA PHE A 229 20.86 -13.88 6.55
C PHE A 229 22.16 -14.69 6.60
N LEU A 230 22.98 -14.61 5.53
CA LEU A 230 24.25 -15.33 5.41
C LEU A 230 25.29 -14.93 6.49
N GLU A 231 25.26 -13.67 6.94
CA GLU A 231 26.19 -13.14 7.94
C GLU A 231 25.62 -13.19 9.36
N THR A 232 26.45 -13.62 10.33
CA THR A 232 26.12 -13.66 11.76
C THR A 232 25.72 -12.30 12.34
N MET A 233 25.99 -11.21 11.62
CA MET A 233 25.65 -9.84 12.02
C MET A 233 24.18 -9.50 11.78
N CYS A 234 23.48 -10.22 10.89
CA CYS A 234 22.07 -9.97 10.55
C CYS A 234 21.06 -10.65 11.51
N VAL A 235 21.54 -11.44 12.48
CA VAL A 235 20.70 -12.22 13.41
C VAL A 235 19.73 -11.33 14.23
N PRO A 236 20.13 -10.15 14.77
CA PRO A 236 19.20 -9.25 15.45
C PRO A 236 18.09 -8.73 14.53
N ILE A 237 18.42 -8.35 13.29
CA ILE A 237 17.43 -7.86 12.32
C ILE A 237 16.45 -8.97 11.94
N ALA A 238 16.94 -10.19 11.73
CA ALA A 238 16.09 -11.35 11.46
C ALA A 238 15.10 -11.61 12.60
N GLY A 239 15.56 -11.54 13.85
CA GLY A 239 14.70 -11.63 15.04
C GLY A 239 13.63 -10.53 15.08
N LEU A 240 13.98 -9.30 14.70
CA LEU A 240 13.04 -8.19 14.60
C LEU A 240 11.97 -8.46 13.52
N VAL A 241 12.36 -8.95 12.34
CA VAL A 241 11.40 -9.28 11.26
C VAL A 241 10.45 -10.40 11.69
N ILE A 242 10.94 -11.43 12.38
CA ILE A 242 10.09 -12.51 12.96
C ILE A 242 9.07 -11.93 13.93
N LEU A 243 9.49 -10.97 14.78
CA LEU A 243 8.62 -10.31 15.76
C LEU A 243 7.60 -9.38 15.10
N LEU A 244 7.98 -8.66 14.04
CA LEU A 244 7.11 -7.73 13.31
C LEU A 244 6.18 -8.43 12.31
N TRP A 245 6.43 -9.70 11.97
CA TRP A 245 5.61 -10.45 11.01
C TRP A 245 4.10 -10.42 11.30
N PRO A 246 3.62 -10.58 12.55
CA PRO A 246 2.20 -10.45 12.86
C PRO A 246 1.61 -9.09 12.49
N LEU A 247 2.36 -8.00 12.66
CA LEU A 247 1.94 -6.67 12.22
C LEU A 247 1.84 -6.60 10.70
N GLY A 248 2.74 -7.27 9.98
CA GLY A 248 2.66 -7.42 8.53
C GLY A 248 1.39 -8.14 8.08
N VAL A 249 0.99 -9.21 8.78
CA VAL A 249 -0.26 -9.94 8.52
C VAL A 249 -1.48 -9.05 8.80
N VAL A 250 -1.50 -8.31 9.91
CA VAL A 250 -2.56 -7.33 10.20
C VAL A 250 -2.64 -6.26 9.11
N GLY A 251 -1.48 -5.75 8.67
CA GLY A 251 -1.39 -4.79 7.56
C GLY A 251 -1.94 -5.35 6.24
N ALA A 252 -1.67 -6.62 5.94
CA ALA A 252 -2.21 -7.29 4.75
C ALA A 252 -3.73 -7.46 4.81
N VAL A 253 -4.29 -7.78 5.99
CA VAL A 253 -5.75 -7.84 6.19
C VAL A 253 -6.36 -6.45 6.02
N LEU A 254 -5.84 -5.43 6.72
CA LEU A 254 -6.33 -4.05 6.59
C LEU A 254 -6.23 -3.53 5.14
N GLY A 255 -5.13 -3.85 4.45
CA GLY A 255 -4.95 -3.53 3.05
C GLY A 255 -5.98 -4.21 2.16
N SER A 256 -6.33 -5.47 2.44
CA SER A 256 -7.39 -6.21 1.74
C SER A 256 -8.79 -5.62 2.00
N LEU A 257 -9.06 -5.19 3.24
CA LEU A 257 -10.31 -4.48 3.57
C LEU A 257 -10.43 -3.20 2.77
N LEU A 258 -9.36 -2.39 2.72
CA LEU A 258 -9.37 -1.13 1.99
C LEU A 258 -9.49 -1.35 0.47
N SER A 259 -8.73 -2.29 -0.08
CA SER A 259 -8.74 -2.56 -1.52
C SER A 259 -10.07 -3.16 -2.00
N SER A 260 -10.77 -3.93 -1.16
CA SER A 260 -12.07 -4.52 -1.51
C SER A 260 -13.13 -3.48 -1.90
N VAL A 261 -13.09 -2.29 -1.30
CA VAL A 261 -14.01 -1.19 -1.65
C VAL A 261 -13.74 -0.70 -3.07
N PHE A 262 -12.47 -0.51 -3.44
CA PHE A 262 -12.10 -0.07 -4.78
C PHE A 262 -12.34 -1.16 -5.83
N LEU A 263 -12.02 -2.41 -5.48
CA LEU A 263 -12.26 -3.57 -6.34
C LEU A 263 -13.76 -3.70 -6.64
N GLY A 264 -14.61 -3.72 -5.61
CA GLY A 264 -16.06 -3.81 -5.78
C GLY A 264 -16.66 -2.62 -6.54
N ALA A 265 -16.22 -1.40 -6.26
CA ALA A 265 -16.69 -0.21 -6.96
C ALA A 265 -16.36 -0.23 -8.46
N TYR A 266 -15.28 -0.94 -8.86
CA TYR A 266 -14.90 -1.09 -10.26
C TYR A 266 -15.93 -1.86 -11.10
N ALA A 267 -16.84 -2.62 -10.47
CA ALA A 267 -17.98 -3.23 -11.15
C ALA A 267 -18.85 -2.19 -11.91
N GLY A 268 -18.96 -0.97 -11.38
CA GLY A 268 -19.65 0.12 -12.06
C GLY A 268 -18.93 0.58 -13.31
N VAL A 269 -17.59 0.62 -13.29
CA VAL A 269 -16.76 0.95 -14.45
C VAL A 269 -16.96 -0.09 -15.55
N VAL A 270 -16.92 -1.38 -15.20
CA VAL A 270 -17.16 -2.48 -16.16
C VAL A 270 -18.58 -2.44 -16.71
N SER A 271 -19.59 -2.24 -15.86
CA SER A 271 -20.98 -2.10 -16.30
C SER A 271 -21.15 -0.94 -17.28
N TYR A 272 -20.42 0.15 -17.07
CA TYR A 272 -20.46 1.33 -17.93
C TYR A 272 -19.75 1.09 -19.26
N GLN A 273 -18.54 0.52 -19.23
CA GLN A 273 -17.75 0.22 -20.44
C GLN A 273 -18.47 -0.78 -21.35
N GLU A 274 -18.99 -1.86 -20.78
CA GLU A 274 -19.70 -2.92 -21.51
C GLU A 274 -21.16 -2.57 -21.81
N SER A 275 -21.64 -1.38 -21.41
CA SER A 275 -23.02 -0.95 -21.61
C SER A 275 -24.06 -1.94 -21.07
N SER A 276 -23.70 -2.73 -20.06
CA SER A 276 -24.48 -3.88 -19.60
C SER A 276 -24.30 -4.08 -18.11
N PHE A 277 -25.40 -3.99 -17.38
CA PHE A 277 -25.45 -4.25 -15.94
C PHE A 277 -25.01 -5.68 -15.59
N PHE A 278 -25.34 -6.64 -16.45
CA PHE A 278 -24.98 -8.04 -16.26
C PHE A 278 -23.46 -8.25 -16.24
N PHE A 279 -22.70 -7.56 -17.11
CA PHE A 279 -21.24 -7.65 -17.09
C PHE A 279 -20.64 -7.01 -15.83
N GLY A 280 -21.24 -5.96 -15.29
CA GLY A 280 -20.89 -5.43 -13.97
C GLY A 280 -21.05 -6.46 -12.86
N LEU A 281 -22.16 -7.21 -12.85
CA LEU A 281 -22.38 -8.29 -11.87
C LEU A 281 -21.41 -9.45 -12.06
N CYS A 282 -21.13 -9.85 -13.29
CA CYS A 282 -20.11 -10.86 -13.58
C CYS A 282 -18.74 -10.41 -13.06
N TYR A 283 -18.44 -9.11 -13.10
CA TYR A 283 -17.17 -8.58 -12.61
C TYR A 283 -17.04 -8.73 -11.09
N VAL A 284 -18.11 -8.53 -10.33
CA VAL A 284 -18.12 -8.77 -8.88
C VAL A 284 -17.73 -10.22 -8.56
N VAL A 285 -18.21 -11.18 -9.35
CA VAL A 285 -17.82 -12.59 -9.12
C VAL A 285 -16.39 -12.85 -9.59
N ALA A 286 -15.98 -12.24 -10.71
CA ALA A 286 -14.62 -12.34 -11.21
C ALA A 286 -13.58 -11.73 -10.25
N SER A 287 -13.89 -10.57 -9.66
CA SER A 287 -13.02 -9.86 -8.72
C SER A 287 -12.74 -10.71 -7.48
N LEU A 288 -13.76 -11.39 -6.95
CA LEU A 288 -13.62 -12.38 -5.88
C LEU A 288 -12.75 -13.56 -6.30
N SER A 289 -12.96 -14.11 -7.50
CA SER A 289 -12.15 -15.22 -8.00
C SER A 289 -10.68 -14.86 -8.13
N ILE A 290 -10.39 -13.64 -8.62
CA ILE A 290 -9.04 -13.11 -8.79
C ILE A 290 -8.39 -12.89 -7.42
N TYR A 291 -9.11 -12.31 -6.46
CA TYR A 291 -8.57 -12.10 -5.11
C TYR A 291 -8.27 -13.43 -4.40
N ASP A 292 -9.17 -14.41 -4.51
CA ASP A 292 -9.01 -15.74 -3.92
C ASP A 292 -7.81 -16.49 -4.53
N GLU A 293 -7.67 -16.46 -5.85
CA GLU A 293 -6.55 -17.04 -6.59
C GLU A 293 -5.22 -16.34 -6.24
N TYR A 294 -5.18 -15.00 -6.28
CA TYR A 294 -4.01 -14.22 -5.90
C TYR A 294 -3.56 -14.52 -4.47
N SER A 295 -4.51 -14.59 -3.53
CA SER A 295 -4.19 -14.93 -2.14
C SER A 295 -3.76 -16.39 -1.99
N ASN A 296 -4.23 -17.32 -2.83
CA ASN A 296 -3.69 -18.69 -2.89
C ASN A 296 -2.24 -18.70 -3.35
N ASP A 297 -1.89 -17.93 -4.39
CA ASP A 297 -0.53 -17.85 -4.93
C ASP A 297 0.44 -17.25 -3.91
N VAL A 298 0.09 -16.12 -3.29
CA VAL A 298 0.88 -15.49 -2.21
C VAL A 298 1.14 -16.49 -1.08
N LEU A 299 0.15 -17.34 -0.80
CA LEU A 299 0.21 -18.34 0.26
C LEU A 299 0.70 -19.70 -0.24
N GLY A 300 1.10 -19.84 -1.51
CA GLY A 300 1.49 -21.10 -2.15
C GLY A 300 0.54 -22.25 -1.81
N MET A 301 -0.76 -22.00 -1.87
CA MET A 301 -1.82 -23.00 -1.77
C MET A 301 -2.08 -23.60 -3.16
N PRO A 302 -2.78 -24.75 -3.25
CA PRO A 302 -3.11 -25.35 -4.55
C PRO A 302 -3.79 -24.35 -5.49
N GLU A 303 -3.44 -24.44 -6.77
CA GLU A 303 -4.02 -23.59 -7.80
C GLU A 303 -5.53 -23.78 -7.91
N GLY A 304 -6.25 -22.68 -8.11
CA GLY A 304 -7.70 -22.65 -8.26
C GLY A 304 -8.38 -21.68 -7.31
N SER A 305 -9.50 -21.11 -7.77
CA SER A 305 -10.41 -20.35 -6.92
C SER A 305 -11.64 -21.17 -6.57
N CYS A 306 -12.19 -20.94 -5.39
CA CYS A 306 -13.51 -21.46 -5.00
C CYS A 306 -14.66 -20.77 -5.77
N PHE A 307 -14.39 -19.67 -6.47
CA PHE A 307 -15.37 -18.88 -7.20
C PHE A 307 -15.24 -19.09 -8.72
N PRO A 308 -16.35 -19.04 -9.46
CA PRO A 308 -16.31 -19.15 -10.91
C PRO A 308 -15.56 -17.94 -11.50
N ARG A 309 -14.63 -18.22 -12.41
CA ARG A 309 -13.85 -17.19 -13.10
C ARG A 309 -14.56 -16.78 -14.39
N PHE A 310 -14.94 -15.51 -14.49
CA PHE A 310 -15.49 -14.96 -15.73
C PHE A 310 -14.40 -14.25 -16.53
N VAL A 311 -14.23 -14.64 -17.79
CA VAL A 311 -13.28 -13.99 -18.71
C VAL A 311 -14.07 -12.99 -19.56
N PHE A 312 -13.75 -11.70 -19.43
CA PHE A 312 -14.34 -10.61 -20.22
C PHE A 312 -13.70 -10.50 -21.62
N SER A 313 -13.60 -11.63 -22.31
CA SER A 313 -13.17 -11.68 -23.70
C SER A 313 -14.37 -12.03 -24.55
N ALA A 314 -14.74 -11.11 -25.46
CA ALA A 314 -15.69 -11.22 -26.57
C ALA A 314 -17.10 -10.62 -26.38
N PHE A 315 -17.27 -9.38 -26.86
CA PHE A 315 -18.38 -9.02 -27.76
C PHE A 315 -18.00 -7.98 -28.84
N ALA A 316 -16.72 -7.86 -29.20
CA ALA A 316 -16.29 -7.17 -30.42
C ALA A 316 -16.53 -7.99 -31.72
N LYS A 317 -17.22 -9.14 -31.63
CA LYS A 317 -17.51 -10.03 -32.78
C LYS A 317 -18.99 -10.08 -33.19
N HIS A 318 -19.88 -9.28 -32.59
CA HIS A 318 -21.31 -9.30 -32.93
C HIS A 318 -21.89 -7.96 -33.39
N THR A 319 -21.05 -6.99 -33.72
CA THR A 319 -21.44 -5.72 -34.37
C THR A 319 -20.84 -5.57 -35.78
N VAL A 320 -20.42 -6.68 -36.40
CA VAL A 320 -20.17 -6.75 -37.85
C VAL A 320 -20.90 -7.97 -38.41
N THR A 321 -22.21 -7.82 -38.55
CA THR A 321 -23.01 -8.38 -39.66
C THR A 321 -24.12 -7.39 -39.95
#